data_AF-A0A1I5N0U6-F1
#
_entry.id   AF-A0A1I5N0U6-F1
#
_cell.length_a   1.000
_cell.length_b   1.000
_cell.length_c   1.000
_cell.angle_alpha   90.00
_cell.angle_beta   90.00
_cell.angle_gamma   90.00
#
_symmetry.space_group_name_H-M   'P 1'
#
loop_
_entity.id
_entity.type
_entity.pdbx_description
1 polymer ?
#
loop_
_entity_poly.entity_id
_entity_poly.type
_entity_poly.pdbx_seq_one_letter_code
_entity_poly.pdbx_strand_id
1 'polypeptide(L)'
;MKVEITCTSKGEAKYGPGNLAAPTKGDYEFQADGNVGTWLGNDVAFSLTATKQVRITKVEVTVGEVPDQPTFTLPEGQYFEPKNVSFGHEEGCVVIYTLNGDDPAYTDETHYTGTLWDGNPLNITKTTTIKAIAVSNDGKSSNIASATYTIISIQGDVTFDVSVDKGSRTTEDPGEDMITKDDVTITVSNGCMALDHHYRCYADANMTFTSAGNKIVKVEITCTAKGDAKYGPGCFANPTEGVYDYSTDKNVGTWIGNTDSFTLTATKQVRITKVVVTYSDTPSTPVLSLDEGIYMGEQKVTMTCGTKNFIIYTLNGDDPSFTDETHYTGTKYDGTELDLTATTTIKAIAVSNTGKSSNMTTATYTIVNTEGKGTAESPFTVNDAKIVVDALITEGLTPVFYVKGFVVSEVTIDNGQAEFSIGATPDATTNLINVWKAKGLENTDCKEGDVNIGDEVVICAKLQFFAGDYETNHGYIYSINGQTTPTGIQTIKANNAVDNAFYDLQGRKIANSKLSKGIYIHNGKKVVIK
;
A
#
# COMPACT_ATOMS: atom_id res chain seq x y z
N MET A 1 -12.90 49.95 27.20
CA MET A 1 -14.12 50.48 27.85
C MET A 1 -13.83 51.91 28.29
N LYS A 2 -14.77 52.84 28.08
CA LYS A 2 -14.68 54.23 28.52
C LYS A 2 -15.78 54.50 29.54
N VAL A 3 -15.44 55.13 30.66
CA VAL A 3 -16.44 55.54 31.67
C VAL A 3 -16.29 57.03 31.97
N GLU A 4 -17.34 57.80 31.74
CA GLU A 4 -17.37 59.24 31.99
C GLU A 4 -18.24 59.53 33.22
N ILE A 5 -17.65 60.21 34.20
CA ILE A 5 -18.27 60.56 35.47
C ILE A 5 -18.43 62.08 35.50
N THR A 6 -19.67 62.54 35.43
CA THR A 6 -20.01 63.96 35.52
C THR A 6 -20.35 64.32 36.95
N CYS A 7 -19.74 65.39 37.46
CA CYS A 7 -19.93 65.90 38.81
C CYS A 7 -20.65 67.27 38.80
N THR A 8 -21.13 67.71 39.97
CA THR A 8 -21.78 69.03 40.12
C THR A 8 -20.81 70.22 40.05
N SER A 9 -19.50 69.97 40.14
CA SER A 9 -18.47 71.01 40.25
C SER A 9 -17.26 70.64 39.39
N LYS A 10 -16.44 71.64 39.05
CA LYS A 10 -15.34 71.52 38.09
C LYS A 10 -14.02 71.11 38.76
N GLY A 11 -13.18 70.37 38.03
CA GLY A 11 -11.81 70.05 38.42
C GLY A 11 -11.69 69.54 39.86
N GLU A 12 -10.79 70.16 40.63
CA GLU A 12 -10.52 69.84 42.03
C GLU A 12 -11.41 70.57 43.04
N ALA A 13 -12.40 71.34 42.58
CA ALA A 13 -13.31 72.05 43.49
C ALA A 13 -14.07 71.07 44.39
N LYS A 14 -14.64 71.56 45.50
CA LYS A 14 -15.50 70.75 46.39
C LYS A 14 -16.61 70.11 45.55
N TYR A 15 -16.68 68.78 45.55
CA TYR A 15 -17.59 67.94 44.74
C TYR A 15 -17.19 67.67 43.28
N GLY A 16 -16.05 68.17 42.79
CA GLY A 16 -15.58 67.97 41.41
C GLY A 16 -14.88 66.62 41.17
N PRO A 17 -14.67 66.25 39.89
CA PRO A 17 -14.11 64.95 39.49
C PRO A 17 -12.65 64.73 39.95
N GLY A 18 -11.87 65.79 40.16
CA GLY A 18 -10.48 65.69 40.64
C GLY A 18 -10.34 65.19 42.09
N ASN A 19 -11.46 64.94 42.78
CA ASN A 19 -11.48 64.28 44.09
C ASN A 19 -11.58 62.75 43.99
N LEU A 20 -11.58 62.17 42.79
CA LEU A 20 -11.44 60.73 42.56
C LEU A 20 -9.94 60.41 42.36
N ALA A 21 -9.43 59.44 43.12
CA ALA A 21 -8.07 58.94 42.96
C ALA A 21 -7.94 58.16 41.64
N ALA A 22 -6.69 58.01 41.19
CA ALA A 22 -6.36 57.10 40.11
C ALA A 22 -6.87 55.67 40.43
N PRO A 23 -7.44 54.98 39.43
CA PRO A 23 -7.98 53.64 39.60
C PRO A 23 -6.87 52.63 39.86
N THR A 24 -7.25 51.46 40.35
CA THR A 24 -6.32 50.32 40.49
C THR A 24 -5.87 49.74 39.14
N LYS A 25 -6.62 50.03 38.06
CA LYS A 25 -6.39 49.55 36.69
C LYS A 25 -6.94 50.54 35.67
N GLY A 26 -6.25 50.67 34.53
CA GLY A 26 -6.54 51.70 33.51
C GLY A 26 -6.13 53.10 33.97
N ASP A 27 -6.45 54.10 33.16
CA ASP A 27 -6.09 55.49 33.40
C ASP A 27 -7.34 56.31 33.69
N TYR A 28 -7.22 57.27 34.61
CA TYR A 28 -8.28 58.23 34.92
C TYR A 28 -7.75 59.65 34.79
N GLU A 29 -8.44 60.44 33.98
CA GLU A 29 -8.14 61.85 33.77
C GLU A 29 -9.39 62.69 34.01
N PHE A 30 -9.22 63.96 34.37
CA PHE A 30 -10.34 64.88 34.50
C PHE A 30 -10.01 66.24 33.90
N GLN A 31 -11.06 66.91 33.42
CA GLN A 31 -10.91 68.25 32.86
C GLN A 31 -10.76 69.25 34.01
N ALA A 32 -9.60 69.91 34.12
CA ALA A 32 -9.31 70.86 35.20
C ALA A 32 -10.37 71.99 35.31
N ASP A 33 -10.88 72.46 34.17
CA ASP A 33 -11.93 73.50 34.09
C ASP A 33 -13.33 72.94 33.77
N GLY A 34 -13.46 71.62 33.69
CA GLY A 34 -14.67 70.88 33.36
C GLY A 34 -15.18 70.06 34.55
N ASN A 35 -16.41 69.58 34.46
CA ASN A 35 -17.04 68.78 35.52
C ASN A 35 -17.07 67.28 35.22
N VAL A 36 -16.35 66.83 34.19
CA VAL A 36 -16.28 65.43 33.76
C VAL A 36 -14.88 64.88 34.04
N GLY A 37 -14.83 63.67 34.60
CA GLY A 37 -13.63 62.84 34.56
C GLY A 37 -13.89 61.54 33.80
N THR A 38 -12.87 61.07 33.10
CA THR A 38 -12.91 59.98 32.15
C THR A 38 -11.95 58.89 32.58
N TRP A 39 -12.47 57.68 32.73
CA TRP A 39 -11.69 56.48 32.87
C TRP A 39 -11.58 55.75 31.52
N LEU A 40 -10.37 55.30 31.18
CA LEU A 40 -10.09 54.45 30.03
C LEU A 40 -9.39 53.17 30.49
N GLY A 41 -9.95 52.02 30.15
CA GLY A 41 -9.33 50.73 30.41
C GLY A 41 -10.08 49.56 29.80
N ASN A 42 -9.45 48.39 29.77
CA ASN A 42 -9.99 47.17 29.16
C ASN A 42 -10.41 46.11 30.17
N ASP A 43 -10.39 46.44 31.46
CA ASP A 43 -10.78 45.53 32.53
C ASP A 43 -12.30 45.36 32.64
N VAL A 44 -12.71 44.13 32.94
CA VAL A 44 -14.10 43.77 33.27
C VAL A 44 -14.59 44.36 34.59
N ALA A 45 -13.69 44.89 35.42
CA ALA A 45 -14.00 45.59 36.66
C ALA A 45 -12.88 46.57 37.06
N PHE A 46 -13.26 47.72 37.60
CA PHE A 46 -12.35 48.69 38.20
C PHE A 46 -13.03 49.39 39.39
N SER A 47 -12.22 50.04 40.23
CA SER A 47 -12.70 50.86 41.34
C SER A 47 -12.03 52.22 41.35
N LEU A 48 -12.82 53.26 41.60
CA LEU A 48 -12.34 54.61 41.88
C LEU A 48 -12.57 54.94 43.35
N THR A 49 -11.55 55.46 44.01
CA THR A 49 -11.63 55.85 45.42
C THR A 49 -11.79 57.35 45.53
N ALA A 50 -12.83 57.83 46.19
CA ALA A 50 -12.99 59.25 46.48
C ALA A 50 -12.01 59.67 47.59
N THR A 51 -11.08 60.59 47.29
CA THR A 51 -10.15 61.16 48.27
C THR A 51 -10.79 62.30 49.07
N LYS A 52 -11.85 62.91 48.52
CA LYS A 52 -12.75 63.88 49.17
C LYS A 52 -14.18 63.69 48.66
N GLN A 53 -15.15 64.36 49.28
CA GLN A 53 -16.56 64.25 48.87
C GLN A 53 -16.77 64.67 47.40
N VAL A 54 -17.32 63.77 46.60
CA VAL A 54 -17.79 63.99 45.22
C VAL A 54 -19.32 64.06 45.17
N ARG A 55 -19.89 64.76 44.19
CA ARG A 55 -21.33 64.68 43.88
C ARG A 55 -21.49 64.41 42.40
N ILE A 56 -21.75 63.15 42.09
CA ILE A 56 -21.91 62.65 40.73
C ILE A 56 -23.35 62.89 40.29
N THR A 57 -23.53 63.48 39.12
CA THR A 57 -24.83 63.74 38.49
C THR A 57 -25.13 62.80 37.33
N LYS A 58 -24.09 62.25 36.69
CA LYS A 58 -24.21 61.33 35.56
C LYS A 58 -23.01 60.39 35.52
N VAL A 59 -23.26 59.13 35.21
CA VAL A 59 -22.22 58.16 34.83
C VAL A 59 -22.61 57.60 33.48
N GLU A 60 -21.71 57.71 32.52
CA GLU A 60 -21.85 57.14 31.18
C GLU A 60 -20.80 56.07 30.99
N VAL A 61 -21.24 54.91 30.54
CA VAL A 61 -20.37 53.76 30.28
C VAL A 61 -20.47 53.44 28.80
N THR A 62 -19.34 53.55 28.10
CA THR A 62 -19.19 53.08 26.73
C THR A 62 -18.35 51.81 26.75
N VAL A 63 -19.01 50.67 26.65
CA VAL A 63 -18.37 49.41 26.29
C VAL A 63 -18.32 49.39 24.78
N GLY A 64 -17.15 49.51 24.16
CA GLY A 64 -17.13 49.36 22.71
C GLY A 64 -17.26 47.89 22.36
N GLU A 65 -18.12 47.63 21.40
CA GLU A 65 -18.49 46.32 20.90
C GLU A 65 -17.28 45.62 20.29
N VAL A 66 -17.15 44.30 20.48
CA VAL A 66 -16.22 43.51 19.68
C VAL A 66 -16.91 43.20 18.37
N PRO A 67 -16.24 43.29 17.22
CA PRO A 67 -16.88 43.04 15.94
C PRO A 67 -17.29 41.56 15.81
N ASP A 68 -18.29 41.31 14.97
CA ASP A 68 -18.66 39.94 14.60
C ASP A 68 -17.48 39.23 13.91
N GLN A 69 -17.39 37.92 14.07
CA GLN A 69 -16.37 37.13 13.37
C GLN A 69 -16.53 37.25 11.85
N PRO A 70 -15.42 37.29 11.08
CA PRO A 70 -15.52 37.22 9.63
C PRO A 70 -16.28 35.96 9.19
N THR A 71 -17.10 36.11 8.17
CA THR A 71 -17.78 34.99 7.51
C THR A 71 -17.04 34.63 6.23
N PHE A 72 -17.02 33.35 5.86
CA PHE A 72 -16.47 32.92 4.58
C PHE A 72 -17.56 32.92 3.52
N THR A 73 -17.31 33.54 2.37
CA THR A 73 -18.30 33.55 1.26
C THR A 73 -18.49 32.17 0.63
N LEU A 74 -17.50 31.29 0.76
CA LEU A 74 -17.54 29.91 0.31
C LEU A 74 -17.55 29.00 1.55
N PRO A 75 -18.52 28.08 1.69
CA PRO A 75 -18.50 27.08 2.75
C PRO A 75 -17.19 26.29 2.76
N GLU A 76 -16.74 25.84 3.91
CA GLU A 76 -15.61 24.91 3.96
C GLU A 76 -15.96 23.55 3.35
N GLY A 77 -14.95 22.79 2.92
CA GLY A 77 -15.17 21.47 2.34
C GLY A 77 -14.17 21.06 1.27
N GLN A 78 -14.53 19.99 0.55
CA GLN A 78 -13.75 19.42 -0.53
C GLN A 78 -14.22 19.95 -1.90
N TYR A 79 -13.26 20.25 -2.77
CA TYR A 79 -13.48 20.76 -4.12
C TYR A 79 -12.52 20.11 -5.12
N PHE A 80 -12.93 20.03 -6.38
CA PHE A 80 -12.15 19.40 -7.46
C PHE A 80 -11.49 20.39 -8.42
N GLU A 81 -11.59 21.68 -8.10
CA GLU A 81 -11.03 22.79 -8.88
C GLU A 81 -10.63 23.90 -7.91
N PRO A 82 -9.64 24.75 -8.26
CA PRO A 82 -9.30 25.92 -7.47
C PRO A 82 -10.52 26.78 -7.15
N LYS A 83 -10.58 27.29 -5.92
CA LYS A 83 -11.68 28.12 -5.44
C LYS A 83 -11.19 29.48 -4.97
N ASN A 84 -12.05 30.47 -5.16
CA ASN A 84 -11.85 31.82 -4.65
C ASN A 84 -12.69 32.00 -3.39
N VAL A 85 -12.04 32.39 -2.30
CA VAL A 85 -12.66 32.58 -0.99
C VAL A 85 -12.51 34.04 -0.59
N SER A 86 -13.61 34.70 -0.24
CA SER A 86 -13.61 36.06 0.30
C SER A 86 -14.18 36.06 1.71
N PHE A 87 -14.01 37.19 2.42
CA PHE A 87 -14.61 37.40 3.73
C PHE A 87 -15.81 38.33 3.62
N GLY A 88 -16.88 38.02 4.36
CA GLY A 88 -17.87 39.01 4.78
C GLY A 88 -17.52 39.50 6.19
N HIS A 89 -17.57 40.80 6.44
CA HIS A 89 -17.27 41.38 7.74
C HIS A 89 -18.14 42.63 7.98
N GLU A 90 -18.19 43.08 9.23
CA GLU A 90 -18.90 44.29 9.62
C GLU A 90 -18.30 45.55 8.96
N GLU A 91 -19.15 46.51 8.61
CA GLU A 91 -18.73 47.77 7.99
C GLU A 91 -17.80 48.56 8.93
N GLY A 92 -16.70 49.08 8.40
CA GLY A 92 -15.68 49.79 9.19
C GLY A 92 -14.72 48.88 9.97
N CYS A 93 -14.80 47.56 9.79
CA CYS A 93 -13.76 46.64 10.26
C CYS A 93 -12.76 46.28 9.15
N VAL A 94 -11.56 45.87 9.54
CA VAL A 94 -10.59 45.20 8.68
C VAL A 94 -10.47 43.71 9.04
N VAL A 95 -9.98 42.88 8.13
CA VAL A 95 -9.79 41.44 8.39
C VAL A 95 -8.30 41.09 8.37
N ILE A 96 -7.85 40.35 9.39
CA ILE A 96 -6.50 39.79 9.45
C ILE A 96 -6.63 38.28 9.43
N TYR A 97 -5.87 37.61 8.56
CA TYR A 97 -6.00 36.18 8.32
C TYR A 97 -4.65 35.45 8.21
N THR A 98 -4.69 34.13 8.34
CA THR A 98 -3.59 33.21 8.06
C THR A 98 -4.08 32.13 7.09
N LEU A 99 -3.15 31.51 6.35
CA LEU A 99 -3.45 30.42 5.39
C LEU A 99 -2.86 29.07 5.81
N ASN A 100 -2.06 29.06 6.88
CA ASN A 100 -1.36 27.88 7.38
C ASN A 100 -2.06 27.27 8.62
N GLY A 101 -3.19 27.82 9.05
CA GLY A 101 -3.93 27.37 10.23
C GLY A 101 -3.43 27.94 11.57
N ASP A 102 -2.46 28.85 11.56
CA ASP A 102 -2.05 29.56 12.78
C ASP A 102 -3.08 30.60 13.19
N ASP A 103 -3.18 30.90 14.47
CA ASP A 103 -4.14 31.90 14.97
C ASP A 103 -3.67 33.33 14.60
N PRO A 104 -4.49 34.13 13.90
CA PRO A 104 -4.20 35.55 13.73
C PRO A 104 -4.47 36.29 15.04
N ALA A 105 -3.68 37.32 15.30
CA ALA A 105 -3.83 38.16 16.48
C ALA A 105 -3.52 39.61 16.12
N TYR A 106 -4.22 40.56 16.74
CA TYR A 106 -4.01 42.00 16.57
C TYR A 106 -3.75 42.65 17.92
N THR A 107 -2.68 43.43 18.01
CA THR A 107 -2.37 44.27 19.18
C THR A 107 -2.48 45.74 18.81
N ASP A 108 -1.88 46.14 17.69
CA ASP A 108 -2.00 47.46 17.08
C ASP A 108 -1.65 47.41 15.58
N GLU A 109 -1.75 48.55 14.88
CA GLU A 109 -1.49 48.67 13.43
C GLU A 109 -0.08 48.24 12.99
N THR A 110 0.88 48.22 13.91
CA THR A 110 2.27 47.80 13.67
C THR A 110 2.62 46.44 14.27
N HIS A 111 1.74 45.86 15.11
CA HIS A 111 1.94 44.59 15.79
C HIS A 111 0.72 43.68 15.65
N TYR A 112 0.76 42.79 14.67
CA TYR A 112 -0.21 41.72 14.45
C TYR A 112 0.45 40.48 13.81
N THR A 113 -0.19 39.32 13.96
CA THR A 113 0.19 38.08 13.28
C THR A 113 -0.83 37.73 12.19
N GLY A 114 -0.34 37.46 10.99
CA GLY A 114 -1.15 37.19 9.81
C GLY A 114 -1.00 38.25 8.72
N THR A 115 -1.93 38.24 7.78
CA THR A 115 -1.97 39.11 6.60
C THR A 115 -3.24 39.96 6.65
N LEU A 116 -3.12 41.27 6.41
CA LEU A 116 -4.27 42.14 6.24
C LEU A 116 -4.97 41.83 4.91
N TRP A 117 -6.29 41.62 4.93
CA TRP A 117 -7.06 41.38 3.72
C TRP A 117 -7.25 42.68 2.93
N ASP A 118 -6.98 42.61 1.62
CA ASP A 118 -7.01 43.75 0.70
C ASP A 118 -8.35 43.89 -0.05
N GLY A 119 -9.33 43.04 0.27
CA GLY A 119 -10.63 42.97 -0.40
C GLY A 119 -10.66 42.04 -1.61
N ASN A 120 -9.53 41.50 -2.06
CA ASN A 120 -9.48 40.58 -3.20
C ASN A 120 -9.76 39.14 -2.77
N PRO A 121 -10.46 38.33 -3.60
CA PRO A 121 -10.66 36.92 -3.30
C PRO A 121 -9.34 36.15 -3.18
N LEU A 122 -9.24 35.31 -2.15
CA LEU A 122 -8.10 34.43 -1.92
C LEU A 122 -8.18 33.21 -2.84
N ASN A 123 -7.17 33.01 -3.68
CA ASN A 123 -7.13 31.86 -4.59
C ASN A 123 -6.55 30.62 -3.90
N ILE A 124 -7.41 29.62 -3.68
CA ILE A 124 -7.10 28.37 -3.00
C ILE A 124 -6.92 27.26 -4.04
N THR A 125 -5.70 26.73 -4.13
CA THR A 125 -5.30 25.73 -5.15
C THR A 125 -4.93 24.37 -4.56
N LYS A 126 -4.83 24.27 -3.24
CA LYS A 126 -4.49 23.06 -2.48
C LYS A 126 -5.20 23.08 -1.12
N THR A 127 -4.98 22.06 -0.30
CA THR A 127 -5.49 22.06 1.08
C THR A 127 -4.94 23.25 1.86
N THR A 128 -5.85 24.12 2.31
CA THR A 128 -5.54 25.36 3.01
C THR A 128 -6.52 25.52 4.17
N THR A 129 -5.99 25.77 5.37
CA THR A 129 -6.80 26.15 6.54
C THR A 129 -6.68 27.65 6.71
N ILE A 130 -7.80 28.36 6.58
CA ILE A 130 -7.85 29.81 6.73
C ILE A 130 -8.39 30.12 8.12
N LYS A 131 -7.65 30.90 8.90
CA LYS A 131 -8.15 31.50 10.14
C LYS A 131 -8.17 33.01 10.02
N ALA A 132 -9.20 33.67 10.54
CA ALA A 132 -9.39 35.11 10.38
C ALA A 132 -10.04 35.76 11.60
N ILE A 133 -9.67 37.01 11.89
CA ILE A 133 -10.33 37.92 12.84
C ILE A 133 -10.75 39.20 12.13
N ALA A 134 -11.87 39.78 12.56
CA ALA A 134 -12.24 41.15 12.23
C ALA A 134 -11.68 42.08 13.32
N VAL A 135 -11.20 43.25 12.91
CA VAL A 135 -10.67 44.29 13.80
C VAL A 135 -11.41 45.59 13.54
N SER A 136 -12.04 46.14 14.57
CA SER A 136 -12.77 47.41 14.51
C SER A 136 -11.83 48.62 14.47
N ASN A 137 -12.37 49.79 14.10
CA ASN A 137 -11.62 51.07 14.13
C ASN A 137 -11.05 51.46 15.50
N ASP A 138 -11.63 50.95 16.60
CA ASP A 138 -11.11 51.16 17.96
C ASP A 138 -10.15 50.04 18.43
N GLY A 139 -9.71 49.18 17.51
CA GLY A 139 -8.65 48.19 17.71
C GLY A 139 -9.10 46.90 18.39
N LYS A 140 -10.40 46.59 18.43
CA LYS A 140 -10.90 45.35 19.06
C LYS A 140 -11.04 44.23 18.05
N SER A 141 -10.59 43.06 18.45
CA SER A 141 -10.67 41.84 17.63
C SER A 141 -11.92 41.03 17.95
N SER A 142 -12.52 40.44 16.92
CA SER A 142 -13.51 39.38 17.05
C SER A 142 -12.90 38.08 17.60
N ASN A 143 -13.75 37.07 17.81
CA ASN A 143 -13.28 35.69 17.89
C ASN A 143 -12.70 35.23 16.53
N ILE A 144 -11.90 34.17 16.55
CA ILE A 144 -11.29 33.58 15.34
C ILE A 144 -12.34 32.77 14.57
N ALA A 145 -12.58 33.15 13.32
CA ALA A 145 -13.25 32.32 12.33
C ALA A 145 -12.25 31.35 11.71
N SER A 146 -12.67 30.12 11.41
CA SER A 146 -11.81 29.08 10.80
C SER A 146 -12.58 28.32 9.73
N ALA A 147 -11.94 28.06 8.59
CA ALA A 147 -12.48 27.23 7.51
C ALA A 147 -11.38 26.42 6.81
N THR A 148 -11.64 25.14 6.54
CA THR A 148 -10.69 24.28 5.82
C THR A 148 -11.18 23.94 4.41
N TYR A 149 -10.37 24.31 3.41
CA TYR A 149 -10.65 24.03 2.00
C TYR A 149 -9.69 22.96 1.50
N THR A 150 -10.20 21.85 0.99
CA THR A 150 -9.38 20.77 0.42
C THR A 150 -9.60 20.73 -1.09
N ILE A 151 -8.58 21.10 -1.87
CA ILE A 151 -8.62 21.01 -3.34
C ILE A 151 -7.98 19.70 -3.78
N ILE A 152 -8.76 18.83 -4.41
CA ILE A 152 -8.32 17.55 -4.97
C ILE A 152 -8.18 17.72 -6.48
N SER A 153 -6.94 17.62 -6.99
CA SER A 153 -6.72 17.52 -8.44
C SER A 153 -7.25 16.17 -8.94
N ILE A 154 -7.83 16.18 -10.15
CA ILE A 154 -8.42 15.00 -10.78
C ILE A 154 -7.74 14.72 -12.12
N GLN A 155 -7.56 13.44 -12.44
CA GLN A 155 -7.00 13.00 -13.73
C GLN A 155 -8.09 12.64 -14.77
N GLY A 156 -9.36 12.62 -14.36
CA GLY A 156 -10.51 12.46 -15.24
C GLY A 156 -11.48 11.37 -14.80
N ASP A 157 -12.48 11.11 -15.66
CA ASP A 157 -13.66 10.32 -15.30
C ASP A 157 -13.79 9.00 -16.08
N VAL A 158 -14.41 8.00 -15.46
CA VAL A 158 -14.90 6.77 -16.09
C VAL A 158 -16.42 6.84 -16.06
N THR A 159 -17.05 6.79 -17.24
CA THR A 159 -18.52 6.85 -17.36
C THR A 159 -19.07 5.49 -17.73
N PHE A 160 -20.00 4.99 -16.91
CA PHE A 160 -20.83 3.84 -17.22
C PHE A 160 -22.17 4.31 -17.76
N ASP A 161 -22.48 3.91 -18.99
CA ASP A 161 -23.72 4.19 -19.68
C ASP A 161 -24.52 2.90 -19.86
N VAL A 162 -25.77 2.89 -19.39
CA VAL A 162 -26.65 1.70 -19.42
C VAL A 162 -26.93 1.18 -20.82
N SER A 163 -26.70 1.96 -21.86
CA SER A 163 -26.84 1.54 -23.25
C SER A 163 -25.61 0.78 -23.79
N VAL A 164 -24.46 0.92 -23.12
CA VAL A 164 -23.16 0.39 -23.60
C VAL A 164 -22.58 -0.62 -22.64
N ASP A 165 -22.49 -0.27 -21.36
CA ASP A 165 -21.76 -1.05 -20.36
C ASP A 165 -22.75 -2.01 -19.67
N LYS A 166 -22.60 -3.32 -19.90
CA LYS A 166 -23.61 -4.32 -19.53
C LYS A 166 -23.05 -5.39 -18.62
N GLY A 167 -23.85 -5.74 -17.61
CA GLY A 167 -23.63 -6.91 -16.79
C GLY A 167 -23.98 -8.20 -17.53
N SER A 168 -23.85 -9.31 -16.82
CA SER A 168 -24.13 -10.65 -17.35
C SER A 168 -25.59 -11.04 -17.24
N ARG A 169 -26.32 -10.48 -16.25
CA ARG A 169 -27.70 -10.87 -15.96
C ARG A 169 -28.68 -10.14 -16.86
N THR A 170 -29.27 -10.86 -17.80
CA THR A 170 -30.21 -10.32 -18.80
C THR A 170 -31.69 -10.48 -18.42
N THR A 171 -32.00 -11.31 -17.43
CA THR A 171 -33.35 -11.40 -16.86
C THR A 171 -33.46 -10.46 -15.67
N GLU A 172 -34.65 -9.91 -15.44
CA GLU A 172 -34.93 -9.05 -14.28
C GLU A 172 -34.89 -9.79 -12.93
N ASP A 173 -34.32 -11.00 -12.88
CA ASP A 173 -34.34 -11.85 -11.70
C ASP A 173 -33.28 -11.41 -10.68
N PRO A 174 -33.59 -11.45 -9.37
CA PRO A 174 -32.62 -11.22 -8.29
C PRO A 174 -31.36 -12.07 -8.41
N GLY A 175 -30.19 -11.49 -8.10
CA GLY A 175 -28.89 -12.16 -8.10
C GLY A 175 -27.70 -11.20 -8.22
N GLU A 176 -26.50 -11.70 -7.99
CA GLU A 176 -25.28 -10.89 -8.11
C GLU A 176 -24.97 -10.53 -9.57
N ASP A 177 -24.55 -9.30 -9.82
CA ASP A 177 -24.09 -8.88 -11.16
C ASP A 177 -22.92 -7.91 -11.04
N MET A 178 -22.18 -7.74 -12.12
CA MET A 178 -21.03 -6.83 -12.17
C MET A 178 -20.87 -6.20 -13.55
N ILE A 179 -20.33 -4.98 -13.57
CA ILE A 179 -19.83 -4.30 -14.77
C ILE A 179 -18.43 -3.79 -14.49
N THR A 180 -17.55 -3.95 -15.48
CA THR A 180 -16.17 -3.48 -15.42
C THR A 180 -15.88 -2.64 -16.64
N LYS A 181 -15.27 -1.47 -16.43
CA LYS A 181 -14.81 -0.57 -17.47
C LYS A 181 -13.54 0.10 -16.99
N ASP A 182 -12.52 0.07 -17.84
CA ASP A 182 -11.16 0.46 -17.45
C ASP A 182 -10.74 -0.36 -16.20
N ASP A 183 -10.32 0.31 -15.13
CA ASP A 183 -9.99 -0.29 -13.83
C ASP A 183 -11.13 -0.18 -12.81
N VAL A 184 -12.28 0.43 -13.16
CA VAL A 184 -13.44 0.45 -12.27
C VAL A 184 -14.24 -0.83 -12.44
N THR A 185 -14.53 -1.48 -11.33
CA THR A 185 -15.57 -2.51 -11.23
C THR A 185 -16.69 -2.02 -10.32
N ILE A 186 -17.93 -2.12 -10.82
CA ILE A 186 -19.14 -1.92 -10.02
C ILE A 186 -19.78 -3.30 -9.87
N THR A 187 -20.00 -3.72 -8.64
CA THR A 187 -20.71 -4.95 -8.32
C THR A 187 -22.02 -4.62 -7.61
N VAL A 188 -23.02 -5.47 -7.80
CA VAL A 188 -24.25 -5.44 -7.03
C VAL A 188 -24.50 -6.81 -6.42
N SER A 189 -24.70 -6.89 -5.10
CA SER A 189 -24.91 -8.18 -4.42
C SER A 189 -26.28 -8.79 -4.74
N ASN A 190 -27.23 -7.97 -5.16
CA ASN A 190 -28.52 -8.41 -5.65
C ASN A 190 -29.11 -7.35 -6.59
N GLY A 191 -29.11 -7.61 -7.89
CA GLY A 191 -29.45 -6.65 -8.93
C GLY A 191 -29.41 -7.22 -10.34
N CYS A 192 -29.43 -6.31 -11.31
CA CYS A 192 -29.32 -6.65 -12.73
C CYS A 192 -28.76 -5.43 -13.45
N MET A 193 -27.64 -5.58 -14.16
CA MET A 193 -26.91 -4.50 -14.82
C MET A 193 -26.83 -4.66 -16.34
N ALA A 194 -27.56 -5.61 -16.94
CA ALA A 194 -27.61 -5.77 -18.40
C ALA A 194 -28.81 -5.09 -19.07
N LEU A 195 -29.77 -4.53 -18.33
CA LEU A 195 -31.00 -3.95 -18.92
C LEU A 195 -30.70 -2.67 -19.72
N ASP A 196 -31.48 -2.44 -20.79
CA ASP A 196 -31.28 -1.31 -21.72
C ASP A 196 -31.65 0.07 -21.18
N HIS A 197 -32.28 0.13 -20.02
CA HIS A 197 -32.90 1.35 -19.53
C HIS A 197 -32.49 1.71 -18.10
N HIS A 198 -31.92 0.77 -17.32
CA HIS A 198 -31.30 1.06 -16.03
C HIS A 198 -30.41 -0.09 -15.53
N TYR A 199 -29.42 0.21 -14.72
CA TYR A 199 -28.90 -0.73 -13.74
C TYR A 199 -29.83 -0.79 -12.54
N ARG A 200 -30.08 -1.98 -12.03
CA ARG A 200 -31.00 -2.21 -10.90
C ARG A 200 -30.23 -2.70 -9.70
N CYS A 201 -30.47 -2.08 -8.56
CA CYS A 201 -30.02 -2.51 -7.24
C CYS A 201 -31.26 -2.77 -6.37
N TYR A 202 -31.47 -4.01 -5.91
CA TYR A 202 -32.65 -4.36 -5.09
C TYR A 202 -32.55 -3.78 -3.67
N ALA A 203 -33.66 -3.77 -2.93
CA ALA A 203 -33.61 -3.41 -1.51
C ALA A 203 -32.69 -4.38 -0.74
N ASP A 204 -31.99 -3.86 0.25
CA ASP A 204 -30.97 -4.52 1.07
C ASP A 204 -29.73 -5.01 0.30
N ALA A 205 -29.64 -4.69 -1.00
CA ALA A 205 -28.47 -5.01 -1.81
C ALA A 205 -27.35 -3.99 -1.60
N ASN A 206 -26.13 -4.48 -1.69
CA ASN A 206 -24.93 -3.66 -1.69
C ASN A 206 -24.50 -3.38 -3.12
N MET A 207 -24.17 -2.12 -3.41
CA MET A 207 -23.49 -1.71 -4.63
C MET A 207 -22.07 -1.28 -4.26
N THR A 208 -21.07 -2.02 -4.71
CA THR A 208 -19.66 -1.78 -4.38
C THR A 208 -18.93 -1.28 -5.61
N PHE A 209 -18.21 -0.19 -5.43
CA PHE A 209 -17.31 0.41 -6.41
C PHE A 209 -15.89 0.04 -6.00
N THR A 210 -15.08 -0.43 -6.95
CA THR A 210 -13.68 -0.81 -6.73
C THR A 210 -12.83 -0.31 -7.90
N SER A 211 -11.63 0.17 -7.63
CA SER A 211 -10.63 0.56 -8.63
C SER A 211 -9.31 -0.19 -8.45
N ALA A 212 -8.75 -0.72 -9.54
CA ALA A 212 -7.48 -1.46 -9.53
C ALA A 212 -6.26 -0.54 -9.72
N GLY A 213 -6.08 0.44 -8.83
CA GLY A 213 -4.85 1.27 -8.78
C GLY A 213 -5.06 2.79 -8.89
N ASN A 214 -6.29 3.28 -8.87
CA ASN A 214 -6.57 4.72 -8.77
C ASN A 214 -7.48 5.01 -7.58
N LYS A 215 -7.21 6.07 -6.83
CA LYS A 215 -8.13 6.49 -5.77
C LYS A 215 -9.38 7.13 -6.38
N ILE A 216 -10.55 6.58 -6.04
CA ILE A 216 -11.85 7.17 -6.35
C ILE A 216 -12.12 8.32 -5.39
N VAL A 217 -12.44 9.50 -5.93
CA VAL A 217 -12.67 10.72 -5.13
C VAL A 217 -14.09 11.27 -5.24
N LYS A 218 -14.81 10.90 -6.30
CA LYS A 218 -16.22 11.23 -6.49
C LYS A 218 -16.92 10.15 -7.32
N VAL A 219 -18.15 9.83 -6.97
CA VAL A 219 -19.06 9.04 -7.81
C VAL A 219 -20.40 9.74 -7.92
N GLU A 220 -20.83 10.04 -9.15
CA GLU A 220 -22.14 10.61 -9.44
C GLU A 220 -23.06 9.53 -10.01
N ILE A 221 -24.17 9.26 -9.33
CA ILE A 221 -25.14 8.21 -9.66
C ILE A 221 -26.44 8.89 -10.11
N THR A 222 -26.71 8.84 -11.42
CA THR A 222 -27.97 9.33 -11.99
C THR A 222 -29.02 8.24 -11.99
N CYS A 223 -30.18 8.52 -11.44
CA CYS A 223 -31.28 7.57 -11.27
C CYS A 223 -32.51 7.95 -12.12
N THR A 224 -33.45 7.01 -12.22
CA THR A 224 -34.73 7.21 -12.93
C THR A 224 -35.74 8.05 -12.15
N ALA A 225 -35.64 8.09 -10.82
CA ALA A 225 -36.49 8.91 -9.95
C ALA A 225 -35.67 9.92 -9.14
N LYS A 226 -36.37 10.88 -8.52
CA LYS A 226 -35.78 11.96 -7.73
C LYS A 226 -35.81 11.66 -6.23
N GLY A 227 -34.86 12.22 -5.49
CA GLY A 227 -34.84 12.14 -4.03
C GLY A 227 -34.91 10.72 -3.48
N ASP A 228 -35.70 10.53 -2.44
CA ASP A 228 -35.90 9.27 -1.69
C ASP A 228 -37.11 8.44 -2.15
N ALA A 229 -37.74 8.87 -3.25
CA ALA A 229 -38.75 8.07 -3.93
C ALA A 229 -38.13 6.75 -4.40
N LYS A 230 -38.94 5.69 -4.45
CA LYS A 230 -38.49 4.40 -4.98
C LYS A 230 -37.84 4.61 -6.35
N TYR A 231 -36.68 4.00 -6.57
CA TYR A 231 -35.82 4.15 -7.75
C TYR A 231 -34.94 5.41 -7.79
N GLY A 232 -35.00 6.29 -6.79
CA GLY A 232 -34.21 7.50 -6.70
C GLY A 232 -32.88 7.34 -5.96
N PRO A 233 -31.98 8.33 -6.03
CA PRO A 233 -30.65 8.27 -5.41
C PRO A 233 -30.71 8.21 -3.88
N GLY A 234 -31.71 8.84 -3.25
CA GLY A 234 -31.92 8.79 -1.80
C GLY A 234 -32.34 7.42 -1.25
N CYS A 235 -32.44 6.41 -2.12
CA CYS A 235 -32.60 5.02 -1.71
C CYS A 235 -31.25 4.34 -1.41
N PHE A 236 -30.10 4.99 -1.65
CA PHE A 236 -28.80 4.55 -1.16
C PHE A 236 -28.48 5.18 0.20
N ALA A 237 -27.83 4.42 1.08
CA ALA A 237 -27.36 4.86 2.39
C ALA A 237 -26.11 4.07 2.81
N ASN A 238 -25.56 4.42 3.97
CA ASN A 238 -24.50 3.68 4.67
C ASN A 238 -23.24 3.45 3.82
N PRO A 239 -22.60 4.52 3.29
CA PRO A 239 -21.30 4.36 2.66
C PRO A 239 -20.30 3.75 3.65
N THR A 240 -19.57 2.70 3.24
CA THR A 240 -18.52 2.10 4.08
C THR A 240 -17.36 3.07 4.34
N GLU A 241 -17.09 3.96 3.38
CA GLU A 241 -16.14 5.05 3.45
C GLU A 241 -16.67 6.27 2.70
N GLY A 242 -16.21 7.47 3.05
CA GLY A 242 -16.66 8.72 2.44
C GLY A 242 -18.07 9.14 2.85
N VAL A 243 -18.63 10.09 2.10
CA VAL A 243 -19.94 10.70 2.37
C VAL A 243 -20.78 10.62 1.11
N TYR A 244 -22.01 10.12 1.25
CA TYR A 244 -23.00 10.13 0.18
C TYR A 244 -24.07 11.17 0.47
N ASP A 245 -24.34 12.04 -0.49
CA ASP A 245 -25.37 13.07 -0.41
C ASP A 245 -26.24 13.07 -1.68
N TYR A 246 -27.46 13.55 -1.56
CA TYR A 246 -28.41 13.68 -2.67
C TYR A 246 -29.37 14.84 -2.45
N SER A 247 -29.88 15.40 -3.54
CA SER A 247 -30.91 16.44 -3.47
C SER A 247 -32.31 15.85 -3.66
N THR A 248 -33.29 16.28 -2.87
CA THR A 248 -34.68 15.77 -2.93
C THR A 248 -35.39 16.08 -4.23
N ASP A 249 -34.97 17.12 -4.94
CA ASP A 249 -35.53 17.62 -6.21
C ASP A 249 -34.77 17.16 -7.46
N LYS A 250 -33.62 16.50 -7.27
CA LYS A 250 -32.77 15.96 -8.34
C LYS A 250 -32.78 14.44 -8.34
N ASN A 251 -32.41 13.87 -9.48
CA ASN A 251 -32.27 12.43 -9.69
C ASN A 251 -30.80 11.98 -9.62
N VAL A 252 -29.91 12.80 -9.08
CA VAL A 252 -28.48 12.48 -8.93
C VAL A 252 -28.14 12.45 -7.45
N GLY A 253 -27.45 11.40 -7.04
CA GLY A 253 -26.75 11.34 -5.76
C GLY A 253 -25.25 11.30 -6.00
N THR A 254 -24.50 11.90 -5.08
CA THR A 254 -23.07 12.11 -5.19
C THR A 254 -22.39 11.52 -3.97
N TRP A 255 -21.48 10.59 -4.21
CA TRP A 255 -20.53 10.14 -3.21
C TRP A 255 -19.24 10.94 -3.34
N ILE A 256 -18.63 11.31 -2.21
CA ILE A 256 -17.33 11.96 -2.11
C ILE A 256 -16.47 11.20 -1.10
N GLY A 257 -15.21 10.94 -1.43
CA GLY A 257 -14.27 10.28 -0.53
C GLY A 257 -12.86 10.25 -1.12
N ASN A 258 -12.06 9.26 -0.71
CA ASN A 258 -10.72 9.05 -1.25
C ASN A 258 -10.26 7.61 -0.98
N THR A 259 -10.69 6.66 -1.81
CA THR A 259 -10.47 5.22 -1.55
C THR A 259 -10.37 4.39 -2.81
N ASP A 260 -9.84 3.17 -2.70
CA ASP A 260 -9.86 2.19 -3.80
C ASP A 260 -11.18 1.41 -3.84
N SER A 261 -11.94 1.39 -2.73
CA SER A 261 -13.25 0.74 -2.72
C SER A 261 -14.20 1.31 -1.67
N PHE A 262 -15.47 1.44 -2.05
CA PHE A 262 -16.54 1.73 -1.11
C PHE A 262 -17.84 1.04 -1.54
N THR A 263 -18.72 0.84 -0.57
CA THR A 263 -20.04 0.22 -0.78
C THR A 263 -21.15 1.15 -0.35
N LEU A 264 -22.23 1.22 -1.13
CA LEU A 264 -23.51 1.80 -0.74
C LEU A 264 -24.54 0.68 -0.56
N THR A 265 -25.37 0.77 0.47
CA THR A 265 -26.49 -0.17 0.67
C THR A 265 -27.79 0.46 0.24
N ALA A 266 -28.57 -0.26 -0.57
CA ALA A 266 -29.88 0.16 -1.00
C ALA A 266 -30.93 -0.08 0.11
N THR A 267 -31.56 0.97 0.62
CA THR A 267 -32.68 0.89 1.58
C THR A 267 -34.01 0.58 0.90
N LYS A 268 -34.11 0.86 -0.40
CA LYS A 268 -35.20 0.50 -1.32
C LYS A 268 -34.58 0.23 -2.68
N GLN A 269 -35.32 -0.40 -3.60
CA GLN A 269 -34.82 -0.60 -4.97
C GLN A 269 -34.39 0.73 -5.62
N VAL A 270 -33.18 0.74 -6.19
CA VAL A 270 -32.62 1.84 -6.98
C VAL A 270 -32.58 1.45 -8.46
N ARG A 271 -32.83 2.41 -9.36
CA ARG A 271 -32.66 2.23 -10.80
C ARG A 271 -31.83 3.38 -11.36
N ILE A 272 -30.66 3.03 -11.87
CA ILE A 272 -29.57 3.94 -12.24
C ILE A 272 -29.47 3.99 -13.76
N THR A 273 -29.38 5.17 -14.35
CA THR A 273 -29.22 5.36 -15.80
C THR A 273 -27.80 5.71 -16.20
N LYS A 274 -27.00 6.25 -15.27
CA LYS A 274 -25.61 6.64 -15.53
C LYS A 274 -24.82 6.65 -14.23
N VAL A 275 -23.57 6.19 -14.29
CA VAL A 275 -22.59 6.37 -13.22
C VAL A 275 -21.37 7.08 -13.79
N VAL A 276 -20.86 8.09 -13.10
CA VAL A 276 -19.58 8.74 -13.40
C VAL A 276 -18.66 8.59 -12.20
N VAL A 277 -17.50 7.98 -12.40
CA VAL A 277 -16.47 7.76 -11.37
C VAL A 277 -15.28 8.67 -11.67
N THR A 278 -14.91 9.53 -10.74
CA THR A 278 -13.79 10.48 -10.88
C THR A 278 -12.61 10.01 -10.04
N TYR A 279 -11.42 10.05 -10.65
CA TYR A 279 -10.17 9.68 -9.99
C TYR A 279 -9.37 10.87 -9.46
N SER A 280 -8.69 10.64 -8.34
CA SER A 280 -7.63 11.53 -7.88
C SER A 280 -6.50 11.53 -8.88
N ASP A 281 -5.83 12.67 -9.01
CA ASP A 281 -4.66 12.86 -9.84
C ASP A 281 -3.35 12.34 -9.20
N THR A 282 -3.43 11.70 -8.04
CA THR A 282 -2.25 11.06 -7.42
C THR A 282 -2.29 9.57 -7.73
N PRO A 283 -1.38 9.04 -8.57
CA PRO A 283 -1.38 7.62 -8.93
C PRO A 283 -1.03 6.73 -7.75
N SER A 284 -1.49 5.48 -7.76
CA SER A 284 -0.97 4.46 -6.85
C SER A 284 0.48 4.11 -7.17
N THR A 285 1.23 3.63 -6.19
CA THR A 285 2.56 3.06 -6.41
C THR A 285 2.47 1.87 -7.38
N PRO A 286 3.42 1.71 -8.33
CA PRO A 286 3.47 0.54 -9.20
C PRO A 286 3.59 -0.76 -8.42
N VAL A 287 2.90 -1.79 -8.88
CA VAL A 287 2.96 -3.15 -8.33
C VAL A 287 3.76 -4.03 -9.27
N LEU A 288 4.76 -4.73 -8.73
CA LEU A 288 5.57 -5.72 -9.43
C LEU A 288 4.91 -7.09 -9.33
N SER A 289 5.00 -7.90 -10.39
CA SER A 289 4.36 -9.22 -10.42
C SER A 289 5.06 -10.29 -9.59
N LEU A 290 6.30 -10.04 -9.18
CA LEU A 290 7.09 -10.91 -8.32
C LEU A 290 7.54 -10.12 -7.09
N ASP A 291 7.54 -10.78 -5.94
CA ASP A 291 8.16 -10.24 -4.73
C ASP A 291 9.68 -10.15 -4.91
N GLU A 292 10.34 -9.27 -4.17
CA GLU A 292 11.80 -9.24 -4.17
C GLU A 292 12.39 -10.51 -3.56
N GLY A 293 13.61 -10.88 -3.97
CA GLY A 293 14.27 -12.06 -3.42
C GLY A 293 15.25 -12.73 -4.36
N ILE A 294 15.55 -13.98 -4.04
CA ILE A 294 16.56 -14.78 -4.75
C ILE A 294 15.86 -15.86 -5.56
N TYR A 295 16.21 -15.92 -6.84
CA TYR A 295 15.58 -16.79 -7.81
C TYR A 295 16.61 -17.65 -8.53
N MET A 296 16.25 -18.92 -8.73
CA MET A 296 17.07 -19.90 -9.45
C MET A 296 16.65 -19.90 -10.92
N GLY A 297 17.52 -19.36 -11.77
CA GLY A 297 17.27 -19.14 -13.18
C GLY A 297 16.46 -17.89 -13.50
N GLU A 298 16.37 -17.60 -14.80
CA GLU A 298 15.71 -16.43 -15.38
C GLU A 298 14.28 -16.22 -14.86
N GLN A 299 13.94 -14.97 -14.57
CA GLN A 299 12.59 -14.56 -14.15
C GLN A 299 11.98 -13.58 -15.14
N LYS A 300 10.65 -13.55 -15.17
CA LYS A 300 9.85 -12.61 -15.94
C LYS A 300 9.06 -11.74 -14.99
N VAL A 301 9.32 -10.42 -15.02
CA VAL A 301 8.63 -9.45 -14.19
C VAL A 301 7.75 -8.56 -15.05
N THR A 302 6.50 -8.37 -14.64
CA THR A 302 5.61 -7.34 -15.18
C THR A 302 5.32 -6.30 -14.11
N MET A 303 4.91 -5.11 -14.55
CA MET A 303 4.50 -4.02 -13.66
C MET A 303 3.09 -3.57 -14.00
N THR A 304 2.33 -3.19 -12.98
CA THR A 304 0.98 -2.66 -13.16
C THR A 304 0.79 -1.38 -12.35
N CYS A 305 -0.07 -0.50 -12.87
CA CYS A 305 -0.58 0.69 -12.19
C CYS A 305 -2.04 0.90 -12.59
N GLY A 306 -2.77 1.77 -11.87
CA GLY A 306 -4.13 2.14 -12.25
C GLY A 306 -4.22 2.70 -13.67
N THR A 307 -5.41 2.67 -14.28
CA THR A 307 -5.59 3.21 -15.64
C THR A 307 -5.33 4.71 -15.68
N LYS A 308 -5.14 5.27 -16.88
CA LYS A 308 -4.79 6.70 -17.08
C LYS A 308 -3.43 7.12 -16.50
N ASN A 309 -2.68 6.18 -15.92
CA ASN A 309 -1.29 6.34 -15.55
C ASN A 309 -0.39 5.57 -16.51
N PHE A 310 0.89 5.93 -16.52
CA PHE A 310 1.97 5.13 -17.12
C PHE A 310 3.11 4.97 -16.13
N ILE A 311 4.00 4.01 -16.37
CA ILE A 311 5.10 3.71 -15.44
C ILE A 311 6.43 4.17 -16.05
N ILE A 312 7.29 4.75 -15.22
CA ILE A 312 8.71 4.97 -15.52
C ILE A 312 9.54 4.16 -14.54
N TYR A 313 10.52 3.43 -15.04
CA TYR A 313 11.34 2.53 -14.24
C TYR A 313 12.82 2.58 -14.60
N THR A 314 13.65 2.06 -13.71
CA THR A 314 15.07 1.75 -13.92
C THR A 314 15.34 0.30 -13.52
N LEU A 315 16.44 -0.28 -14.01
CA LEU A 315 16.85 -1.66 -13.71
C LEU A 315 18.18 -1.74 -12.94
N ASN A 316 18.85 -0.61 -12.78
CA ASN A 316 20.17 -0.48 -12.17
C ASN A 316 20.12 0.08 -10.74
N GLY A 317 18.92 0.32 -10.19
CA GLY A 317 18.73 0.89 -8.87
C GLY A 317 18.81 2.43 -8.78
N ASP A 318 18.95 3.14 -9.91
CA ASP A 318 18.83 4.60 -9.93
C ASP A 318 17.37 5.03 -9.74
N ASP A 319 17.12 6.18 -9.12
CA ASP A 319 15.75 6.68 -8.93
C ASP A 319 15.17 7.18 -10.26
N PRO A 320 14.02 6.64 -10.74
CA PRO A 320 13.29 7.24 -11.85
C PRO A 320 12.63 8.54 -11.42
N SER A 321 12.45 9.46 -12.37
CA SER A 321 11.77 10.73 -12.13
C SER A 321 11.04 11.19 -13.38
N PHE A 322 9.96 11.96 -13.20
CA PHE A 322 9.21 12.59 -14.28
C PHE A 322 8.93 14.04 -13.93
N THR A 323 9.26 14.95 -14.84
CA THR A 323 8.84 16.35 -14.79
C THR A 323 7.90 16.66 -15.96
N ASP A 324 8.28 16.21 -17.17
CA ASP A 324 7.46 16.25 -18.37
C ASP A 324 7.96 15.22 -19.40
N GLU A 325 7.25 15.08 -20.54
CA GLU A 325 7.59 14.11 -21.60
C GLU A 325 8.98 14.31 -22.24
N THR A 326 9.62 15.46 -22.03
CA THR A 326 10.99 15.76 -22.49
C THR A 326 12.04 15.75 -21.37
N HIS A 327 11.62 15.70 -20.10
CA HIS A 327 12.48 15.71 -18.92
C HIS A 327 12.06 14.63 -17.92
N TYR A 328 12.62 13.43 -18.09
CA TYR A 328 12.44 12.30 -17.18
C TYR A 328 13.70 11.42 -17.14
N THR A 329 13.83 10.60 -16.10
CA THR A 329 14.92 9.62 -15.95
C THR A 329 14.34 8.21 -15.82
N GLY A 330 14.94 7.26 -16.55
CA GLY A 330 14.46 5.88 -16.66
C GLY A 330 13.80 5.57 -18.01
N THR A 331 13.07 4.46 -18.06
CA THR A 331 12.41 3.92 -19.25
C THR A 331 10.90 3.90 -19.03
N LYS A 332 10.12 4.30 -20.03
CA LYS A 332 8.65 4.19 -20.01
C LYS A 332 8.27 2.73 -20.23
N TYR A 333 7.51 2.16 -19.30
CA TYR A 333 7.05 0.78 -19.40
C TYR A 333 5.99 0.64 -20.50
N ASP A 334 6.17 -0.34 -21.38
CA ASP A 334 5.30 -0.57 -22.55
C ASP A 334 4.34 -1.76 -22.36
N GLY A 335 4.35 -2.39 -21.18
CA GLY A 335 3.56 -3.58 -20.88
C GLY A 335 4.24 -4.91 -21.23
N THR A 336 5.44 -4.88 -21.80
CA THR A 336 6.21 -6.10 -22.11
C THR A 336 6.80 -6.71 -20.83
N GLU A 337 6.91 -8.03 -20.78
CA GLU A 337 7.63 -8.70 -19.70
C GLU A 337 9.11 -8.28 -19.67
N LEU A 338 9.63 -8.02 -18.47
CA LEU A 338 11.03 -7.76 -18.23
C LEU A 338 11.74 -9.08 -17.94
N ASP A 339 12.63 -9.50 -18.85
CA ASP A 339 13.45 -10.70 -18.69
C ASP A 339 14.65 -10.40 -17.78
N LEU A 340 14.65 -10.98 -16.58
CA LEU A 340 15.72 -10.82 -15.59
C LEU A 340 16.66 -12.03 -15.65
N THR A 341 17.85 -11.83 -16.19
CA THR A 341 18.88 -12.86 -16.37
C THR A 341 20.09 -12.70 -15.44
N ALA A 342 20.13 -11.62 -14.66
CA ALA A 342 21.16 -11.31 -13.68
C ALA A 342 20.57 -10.49 -12.52
N THR A 343 21.34 -10.28 -11.46
CA THR A 343 20.90 -9.46 -10.33
C THR A 343 20.49 -8.07 -10.80
N THR A 344 19.22 -7.72 -10.57
CA THR A 344 18.58 -6.51 -11.10
C THR A 344 17.85 -5.81 -9.97
N THR A 345 17.97 -4.48 -9.87
CA THR A 345 17.18 -3.68 -8.94
C THR A 345 16.22 -2.81 -9.72
N ILE A 346 14.93 -3.12 -9.63
CA ILE A 346 13.88 -2.36 -10.28
C ILE A 346 13.43 -1.24 -9.33
N LYS A 347 13.50 0.00 -9.79
CA LYS A 347 12.80 1.13 -9.17
C LYS A 347 11.78 1.67 -10.15
N ALA A 348 10.57 1.98 -9.69
CA ALA A 348 9.53 2.48 -10.57
C ALA A 348 8.60 3.50 -9.90
N ILE A 349 8.09 4.45 -10.68
CA ILE A 349 7.01 5.37 -10.33
C ILE A 349 5.89 5.26 -11.36
N ALA A 350 4.65 5.43 -10.93
CA ALA A 350 3.53 5.68 -11.81
C ALA A 350 3.36 7.19 -11.96
N VAL A 351 2.95 7.63 -13.15
CA VAL A 351 2.75 9.03 -13.50
C VAL A 351 1.34 9.17 -14.09
N SER A 352 0.55 10.10 -13.55
CA SER A 352 -0.79 10.40 -14.06
C SER A 352 -0.73 11.08 -15.42
N ASN A 353 -1.85 11.11 -16.13
CA ASN A 353 -1.96 11.87 -17.38
C ASN A 353 -1.76 13.39 -17.23
N THR A 354 -1.79 13.93 -16.00
CA THR A 354 -1.48 15.35 -15.72
C THR A 354 0.00 15.56 -15.36
N GLY A 355 0.78 14.49 -15.23
CA GLY A 355 2.20 14.51 -14.91
C GLY A 355 2.55 14.38 -13.43
N LYS A 356 1.60 14.01 -12.56
CA LYS A 356 1.87 13.81 -11.12
C LYS A 356 2.38 12.40 -10.86
N SER A 357 3.47 12.29 -10.11
CA SER A 357 4.10 11.01 -9.77
C SER A 357 3.56 10.39 -8.48
N SER A 358 3.52 9.06 -8.44
CA SER A 358 3.28 8.26 -7.23
C SER A 358 4.49 8.26 -6.29
N ASN A 359 4.35 7.58 -5.14
CA ASN A 359 5.52 7.09 -4.40
C ASN A 359 6.27 6.03 -5.24
N MET A 360 7.56 5.88 -4.96
CA MET A 360 8.44 4.93 -5.63
C MET A 360 8.28 3.51 -5.09
N THR A 361 8.25 2.52 -5.98
CA THR A 361 8.48 1.11 -5.65
C THR A 361 9.95 0.75 -5.87
N THR A 362 10.49 -0.18 -5.09
CA THR A 362 11.88 -0.66 -5.19
C THR A 362 11.91 -2.13 -4.83
N ALA A 363 12.53 -2.95 -5.68
CA ALA A 363 12.71 -4.38 -5.45
C ALA A 363 14.03 -4.86 -6.06
N THR A 364 14.77 -5.69 -5.32
CA THR A 364 15.98 -6.34 -5.83
C THR A 364 15.74 -7.82 -6.08
N TYR A 365 16.03 -8.25 -7.31
CA TYR A 365 15.93 -9.63 -7.74
C TYR A 365 17.34 -10.17 -7.94
N THR A 366 17.77 -11.10 -7.09
CA THR A 366 19.04 -11.80 -7.26
C THR A 366 18.79 -13.03 -8.12
N ILE A 367 19.23 -12.98 -9.37
CA ILE A 367 19.12 -14.10 -10.30
C ILE A 367 20.40 -14.93 -10.23
N VAL A 368 20.26 -16.19 -9.79
CA VAL A 368 21.34 -17.16 -9.75
C VAL A 368 21.17 -18.11 -10.93
N ASN A 369 22.05 -18.01 -11.92
CA ASN A 369 21.97 -18.83 -13.12
C ASN A 369 22.52 -20.24 -12.85
N THR A 370 21.64 -21.22 -12.93
CA THR A 370 21.92 -22.64 -12.69
C THR A 370 21.27 -23.51 -13.77
N GLU A 371 21.83 -24.69 -14.04
CA GLU A 371 21.20 -25.68 -14.93
C GLU A 371 19.99 -26.36 -14.27
N GLY A 372 20.12 -26.71 -12.98
CA GLY A 372 19.03 -27.25 -12.15
C GLY A 372 18.29 -26.16 -11.35
N LYS A 373 17.12 -26.50 -10.79
CA LYS A 373 16.36 -25.61 -9.86
C LYS A 373 16.49 -25.99 -8.39
N GLY A 374 17.31 -26.99 -8.07
CA GLY A 374 17.50 -27.48 -6.69
C GLY A 374 16.29 -28.24 -6.14
N THR A 375 15.39 -28.70 -7.02
CA THR A 375 14.19 -29.51 -6.68
C THR A 375 14.46 -30.98 -6.94
N ALA A 376 13.61 -31.88 -6.44
CA ALA A 376 13.79 -33.32 -6.69
C ALA A 376 13.72 -33.67 -8.18
N GLU A 377 12.84 -32.97 -8.93
CA GLU A 377 12.63 -33.15 -10.37
C GLU A 377 13.72 -32.46 -11.21
N SER A 378 14.32 -31.40 -10.68
CA SER A 378 15.40 -30.64 -11.32
C SER A 378 16.48 -30.32 -10.28
N PRO A 379 17.27 -31.32 -9.86
CA PRO A 379 18.31 -31.13 -8.86
C PRO A 379 19.43 -30.27 -9.44
N PHE A 380 20.08 -29.51 -8.57
CA PHE A 380 21.31 -28.80 -8.93
C PHE A 380 22.39 -29.78 -9.33
N THR A 381 23.21 -29.41 -10.31
CA THR A 381 24.51 -30.08 -10.50
C THR A 381 25.44 -29.72 -9.33
N VAL A 382 26.53 -30.47 -9.16
CA VAL A 382 27.59 -30.12 -8.20
C VAL A 382 28.11 -28.69 -8.44
N ASN A 383 28.18 -28.24 -9.69
CA ASN A 383 28.62 -26.89 -10.01
C ASN A 383 27.57 -25.84 -9.65
N ASP A 384 26.30 -26.06 -10.00
CA ASP A 384 25.18 -25.17 -9.65
C ASP A 384 25.09 -24.98 -8.14
N ALA A 385 25.21 -26.07 -7.37
CA ALA A 385 25.12 -26.04 -5.92
C ALA A 385 26.19 -25.13 -5.30
N LYS A 386 27.38 -25.05 -5.89
CA LYS A 386 28.45 -24.16 -5.43
C LYS A 386 28.18 -22.70 -5.79
N ILE A 387 27.72 -22.43 -7.01
CA ILE A 387 27.26 -21.10 -7.43
C ILE A 387 26.18 -20.61 -6.46
N VAL A 388 25.24 -21.47 -6.09
CA VAL A 388 24.17 -21.18 -5.15
C VAL A 388 24.70 -20.88 -3.76
N VAL A 389 25.65 -21.66 -3.25
CA VAL A 389 26.30 -21.38 -1.95
C VAL A 389 26.97 -20.01 -1.97
N ASP A 390 27.79 -19.72 -2.99
CA ASP A 390 28.51 -18.45 -3.11
C ASP A 390 27.55 -17.24 -3.25
N ALA A 391 26.45 -17.42 -3.99
CA ALA A 391 25.46 -16.36 -4.22
C ALA A 391 24.56 -16.11 -3.00
N LEU A 392 24.23 -17.15 -2.24
CA LEU A 392 23.31 -17.06 -1.11
C LEU A 392 24.01 -16.69 0.20
N ILE A 393 25.33 -16.89 0.32
CA ILE A 393 25.96 -17.00 1.64
C ILE A 393 27.41 -16.51 1.63
N THR A 394 27.73 -15.60 2.54
CA THR A 394 29.11 -15.36 3.00
C THR A 394 29.41 -16.11 4.32
N GLU A 395 28.43 -16.35 5.22
CA GLU A 395 28.59 -17.13 6.48
C GLU A 395 27.27 -17.78 7.03
N GLY A 396 26.72 -18.84 6.42
CA GLY A 396 25.41 -19.41 6.79
C GLY A 396 25.04 -20.72 6.08
N LEU A 397 23.78 -21.16 6.21
CA LEU A 397 23.23 -22.35 5.53
C LEU A 397 22.19 -21.97 4.47
N THR A 398 22.17 -22.66 3.33
CA THR A 398 21.12 -22.47 2.31
C THR A 398 19.77 -23.03 2.81
N PRO A 399 18.65 -22.73 2.13
CA PRO A 399 17.47 -23.60 2.15
C PRO A 399 17.82 -25.04 1.75
N VAL A 400 16.90 -25.97 2.00
CA VAL A 400 17.10 -27.37 1.57
C VAL A 400 16.98 -27.45 0.05
N PHE A 401 17.98 -28.03 -0.59
CA PHE A 401 18.02 -28.27 -2.02
C PHE A 401 18.36 -29.74 -2.32
N TYR A 402 18.10 -30.12 -3.56
CA TYR A 402 18.49 -31.41 -4.13
C TYR A 402 19.72 -31.21 -5.02
N VAL A 403 20.80 -31.94 -4.73
CA VAL A 403 22.07 -31.86 -5.48
C VAL A 403 22.38 -33.22 -6.07
N LYS A 404 22.57 -33.27 -7.39
CA LYS A 404 22.93 -34.47 -8.13
C LYS A 404 24.43 -34.51 -8.40
N GLY A 405 25.04 -35.65 -8.13
CA GLY A 405 26.45 -35.92 -8.45
C GLY A 405 26.78 -37.40 -8.36
N PHE A 406 28.02 -37.75 -8.71
CA PHE A 406 28.55 -39.09 -8.57
C PHE A 406 29.37 -39.20 -7.30
N VAL A 407 29.26 -40.31 -6.57
CA VAL A 407 30.11 -40.60 -5.41
C VAL A 407 31.54 -40.85 -5.90
N VAL A 408 32.51 -40.05 -5.44
CA VAL A 408 33.91 -40.11 -5.92
C VAL A 408 34.94 -40.41 -4.83
N SER A 409 34.55 -40.40 -3.56
CA SER A 409 35.40 -40.77 -2.43
C SER A 409 34.92 -42.05 -1.73
N GLU A 410 35.78 -42.61 -0.89
CA GLU A 410 35.37 -43.65 0.06
C GLU A 410 34.13 -43.20 0.87
N VAL A 411 33.18 -44.11 1.02
CA VAL A 411 31.96 -43.92 1.82
C VAL A 411 32.26 -44.41 3.21
N THR A 412 32.06 -43.56 4.21
CA THR A 412 32.17 -43.94 5.61
C THR A 412 30.81 -43.81 6.28
N ILE A 413 30.45 -44.78 7.12
CA ILE A 413 29.19 -44.78 7.86
C ILE A 413 29.47 -44.62 9.37
N ASP A 414 28.95 -43.56 9.97
CA ASP A 414 28.95 -43.35 11.42
C ASP A 414 27.51 -43.15 11.91
N ASN A 415 27.10 -43.93 12.92
CA ASN A 415 25.76 -43.86 13.53
C ASN A 415 24.59 -43.81 12.52
N GLY A 416 24.68 -44.59 11.44
CA GLY A 416 23.64 -44.65 10.40
C GLY A 416 23.66 -43.47 9.41
N GLN A 417 24.73 -42.68 9.39
CA GLN A 417 24.90 -41.54 8.49
C GLN A 417 26.15 -41.74 7.64
N ALA A 418 26.03 -41.45 6.34
CA ALA A 418 27.09 -41.55 5.36
C ALA A 418 27.85 -40.23 5.21
N GLU A 419 29.17 -40.35 5.10
CA GLU A 419 30.10 -39.29 4.76
C GLU A 419 30.91 -39.69 3.52
N PHE A 420 30.89 -38.86 2.48
CA PHE A 420 31.60 -39.03 1.20
C PHE A 420 31.63 -37.70 0.43
N SER A 421 32.32 -37.64 -0.70
CA SER A 421 32.29 -36.50 -1.63
C SER A 421 31.58 -36.87 -2.92
N ILE A 422 30.82 -35.92 -3.47
CA ILE A 422 30.22 -36.01 -4.81
C ILE A 422 30.92 -35.10 -5.81
N GLY A 423 31.07 -35.58 -7.03
CA GLY A 423 31.61 -34.84 -8.17
C GLY A 423 30.67 -34.82 -9.37
N ALA A 424 30.95 -33.96 -10.35
CA ALA A 424 30.13 -33.84 -11.56
C ALA A 424 30.22 -35.06 -12.49
N THR A 425 31.31 -35.83 -12.41
CA THR A 425 31.55 -37.07 -13.16
C THR A 425 32.03 -38.18 -12.21
N PRO A 426 31.91 -39.47 -12.58
CA PRO A 426 32.35 -40.59 -11.75
C PRO A 426 33.85 -40.59 -11.41
N ASP A 427 34.66 -39.85 -12.16
CA ASP A 427 36.12 -39.74 -12.03
C ASP A 427 36.58 -38.34 -11.59
N ALA A 428 35.65 -37.47 -11.16
CA ALA A 428 35.98 -36.12 -10.75
C ALA A 428 36.91 -36.09 -9.52
N THR A 429 38.01 -35.34 -9.65
CA THR A 429 39.01 -35.14 -8.58
C THR A 429 39.04 -33.71 -8.04
N THR A 430 38.29 -32.81 -8.68
CA THR A 430 38.15 -31.41 -8.32
C THR A 430 36.69 -31.00 -8.45
N ASN A 431 36.33 -29.83 -7.93
CA ASN A 431 34.97 -29.33 -7.94
C ASN A 431 33.98 -30.28 -7.25
N LEU A 432 34.30 -30.62 -5.99
CA LEU A 432 33.54 -31.58 -5.19
C LEU A 432 32.65 -30.85 -4.18
N ILE A 433 31.62 -31.55 -3.72
CA ILE A 433 30.85 -31.21 -2.52
C ILE A 433 30.99 -32.35 -1.52
N ASN A 434 31.35 -32.03 -0.28
CA ASN A 434 31.38 -32.99 0.81
C ASN A 434 29.96 -33.23 1.32
N VAL A 435 29.53 -34.48 1.28
CA VAL A 435 28.30 -34.94 1.90
C VAL A 435 28.63 -35.28 3.35
N TRP A 436 28.28 -34.39 4.27
CA TRP A 436 28.52 -34.56 5.69
C TRP A 436 27.28 -35.13 6.39
N LYS A 437 27.40 -36.34 6.94
CA LYS A 437 26.41 -37.02 7.79
C LYS A 437 25.02 -37.13 7.16
N ALA A 438 24.94 -37.59 5.90
CA ALA A 438 23.68 -37.84 5.23
C ALA A 438 23.07 -39.18 5.63
N LYS A 439 21.77 -39.20 5.93
CA LYS A 439 20.99 -40.45 6.06
C LYS A 439 20.81 -41.13 4.71
N GLY A 440 20.40 -42.40 4.72
CA GLY A 440 20.09 -43.17 3.52
C GLY A 440 18.77 -42.78 2.87
N LEU A 441 18.34 -43.59 1.91
CA LEU A 441 17.03 -43.47 1.23
C LEU A 441 15.88 -43.39 2.25
N GLU A 442 14.82 -42.68 1.88
CA GLU A 442 13.65 -42.43 2.75
C GLU A 442 14.00 -41.76 4.10
N ASN A 443 15.16 -41.11 4.20
CA ASN A 443 15.66 -40.47 5.42
C ASN A 443 15.82 -41.45 6.60
N THR A 444 16.22 -42.69 6.27
CA THR A 444 16.50 -43.77 7.23
C THR A 444 18.00 -43.97 7.43
N ASP A 445 18.41 -44.81 8.38
CA ASP A 445 19.83 -45.08 8.62
C ASP A 445 20.49 -45.72 7.38
N CYS A 446 21.58 -45.13 6.91
CA CYS A 446 22.42 -45.67 5.86
C CYS A 446 23.32 -46.79 6.42
N LYS A 447 23.49 -47.87 5.66
CA LYS A 447 24.33 -49.02 6.02
C LYS A 447 25.47 -49.18 5.03
N GLU A 448 26.51 -49.88 5.50
CA GLU A 448 27.65 -50.24 4.68
C GLU A 448 27.21 -50.95 3.38
N GLY A 449 27.64 -50.42 2.24
CA GLY A 449 27.31 -50.94 0.91
C GLY A 449 25.97 -50.45 0.31
N ASP A 450 25.15 -49.68 1.03
CA ASP A 450 23.91 -49.09 0.50
C ASP A 450 24.21 -48.07 -0.62
N VAL A 451 25.33 -47.35 -0.50
CA VAL A 451 25.86 -46.40 -1.48
C VAL A 451 27.35 -46.70 -1.70
N ASN A 452 27.80 -46.64 -2.95
CA ASN A 452 29.15 -47.03 -3.36
C ASN A 452 29.77 -45.96 -4.28
N ILE A 453 31.11 -45.99 -4.38
CA ILE A 453 31.84 -45.17 -5.35
C ILE A 453 31.31 -45.45 -6.76
N GLY A 454 31.05 -44.36 -7.50
CA GLY A 454 30.52 -44.39 -8.86
C GLY A 454 29.00 -44.33 -8.95
N ASP A 455 28.26 -44.47 -7.84
CA ASP A 455 26.81 -44.31 -7.85
C ASP A 455 26.43 -42.85 -8.16
N GLU A 456 25.44 -42.65 -9.03
CA GLU A 456 24.80 -41.34 -9.21
C GLU A 456 23.79 -41.14 -8.08
N VAL A 457 23.98 -40.11 -7.27
CA VAL A 457 23.14 -39.81 -6.12
C VAL A 457 22.50 -38.45 -6.25
N VAL A 458 21.30 -38.32 -5.69
CA VAL A 458 20.69 -37.02 -5.40
C VAL A 458 20.65 -36.84 -3.90
N ILE A 459 21.26 -35.79 -3.38
CA ILE A 459 21.32 -35.47 -1.95
C ILE A 459 20.32 -34.36 -1.64
N CYS A 460 19.45 -34.58 -0.65
CA CYS A 460 18.53 -33.57 -0.14
C CYS A 460 19.10 -32.99 1.16
N ALA A 461 19.60 -31.75 1.10
CA ALA A 461 20.32 -31.13 2.21
C ALA A 461 20.33 -29.60 2.13
N LYS A 462 20.66 -28.95 3.25
CA LYS A 462 21.17 -27.57 3.22
C LYS A 462 22.64 -27.60 2.78
N LEU A 463 23.12 -26.52 2.16
CA LEU A 463 24.48 -26.39 1.67
C LEU A 463 25.21 -25.25 2.41
N GLN A 464 26.53 -25.34 2.49
CA GLN A 464 27.38 -24.32 3.10
C GLN A 464 28.80 -24.34 2.52
N PHE A 465 29.53 -23.24 2.74
CA PHE A 465 30.98 -23.17 2.59
C PHE A 465 31.61 -23.14 3.99
N PHE A 466 32.29 -24.22 4.38
CA PHE A 466 32.80 -24.41 5.73
C PHE A 466 34.25 -24.89 5.69
N ALA A 467 35.11 -24.27 6.49
CA ALA A 467 36.53 -24.60 6.61
C ALA A 467 37.32 -24.67 5.28
N GLY A 468 36.85 -23.97 4.24
CA GLY A 468 37.48 -23.95 2.91
C GLY A 468 36.85 -24.89 1.88
N ASP A 469 35.86 -25.68 2.28
CA ASP A 469 35.19 -26.67 1.44
C ASP A 469 33.69 -26.39 1.30
N TYR A 470 33.11 -26.80 0.17
CA TYR A 470 31.66 -26.80 -0.03
C TYR A 470 31.11 -28.11 0.52
N GLU A 471 30.12 -28.04 1.40
CA GLU A 471 29.57 -29.22 2.04
C GLU A 471 28.06 -29.12 2.28
N THR A 472 27.42 -30.27 2.45
CA THR A 472 26.05 -30.38 2.93
C THR A 472 26.02 -30.25 4.45
N ASN A 473 25.03 -29.57 5.02
CA ASN A 473 24.82 -29.55 6.48
C ASN A 473 23.74 -30.56 6.87
N HIS A 474 24.16 -31.81 7.12
CA HIS A 474 23.25 -32.94 7.31
C HIS A 474 22.28 -33.10 6.12
N GLY A 475 21.52 -34.20 6.08
CA GLY A 475 20.54 -34.42 5.02
C GLY A 475 20.26 -35.89 4.83
N TYR A 476 19.80 -36.26 3.65
CA TYR A 476 19.64 -37.65 3.27
C TYR A 476 19.83 -37.84 1.77
N ILE A 477 20.18 -39.07 1.40
CA ILE A 477 20.24 -39.50 0.00
C ILE A 477 18.78 -39.66 -0.46
N TYR A 478 18.36 -38.81 -1.39
CA TYR A 478 17.02 -38.87 -1.99
C TYR A 478 16.91 -39.99 -3.03
N SER A 479 17.95 -40.17 -3.85
CA SER A 479 18.00 -41.28 -4.80
C SER A 479 19.43 -41.80 -5.01
N ILE A 480 19.51 -43.08 -5.39
CA ILE A 480 20.74 -43.78 -5.81
C ILE A 480 20.45 -44.45 -7.15
N ASN A 481 21.19 -44.08 -8.19
CA ASN A 481 21.01 -44.57 -9.57
C ASN A 481 19.53 -44.50 -10.03
N GLY A 482 18.86 -43.41 -9.67
CA GLY A 482 17.44 -43.17 -9.98
C GLY A 482 16.43 -43.89 -9.07
N GLN A 483 16.86 -44.70 -8.10
CA GLN A 483 15.97 -45.36 -7.14
C GLN A 483 15.79 -44.50 -5.89
N THR A 484 14.55 -44.25 -5.48
CA THR A 484 14.20 -43.44 -4.28
C THR A 484 13.82 -44.28 -3.06
N THR A 485 13.65 -45.59 -3.25
CA THR A 485 13.33 -46.54 -2.18
C THR A 485 14.39 -47.62 -2.10
N PRO A 486 14.70 -48.15 -0.90
CA PRO A 486 15.63 -49.25 -0.78
C PRO A 486 15.12 -50.44 -1.59
N THR A 487 15.89 -50.89 -2.59
CA THR A 487 15.61 -52.20 -3.18
C THR A 487 15.93 -53.21 -2.08
N GLY A 488 15.02 -54.14 -1.76
CA GLY A 488 15.28 -55.21 -0.77
C GLY A 488 16.42 -56.16 -1.15
N ILE A 489 17.21 -55.82 -2.17
CA ILE A 489 18.35 -56.56 -2.71
C ILE A 489 19.61 -55.91 -2.16
N GLN A 490 20.05 -56.37 -0.98
CA GLN A 490 21.23 -55.82 -0.30
C GLN A 490 22.56 -56.22 -0.96
N THR A 491 22.53 -57.04 -2.00
CA THR A 491 23.73 -57.41 -2.77
C THR A 491 23.37 -58.25 -4.00
N ILE A 492 23.78 -57.84 -5.20
CA ILE A 492 24.06 -58.81 -6.26
C ILE A 492 25.52 -59.23 -6.06
N LYS A 493 25.75 -60.20 -5.16
CA LYS A 493 27.02 -60.94 -5.20
C LYS A 493 26.96 -61.80 -6.44
N ALA A 494 27.76 -61.49 -7.45
CA ALA A 494 28.20 -62.51 -8.38
C ALA A 494 29.00 -63.54 -7.57
N ASN A 495 28.30 -64.53 -7.01
CA ASN A 495 28.95 -65.66 -6.37
C ASN A 495 29.70 -66.39 -7.50
N ASN A 496 31.00 -66.12 -7.61
CA ASN A 496 31.94 -67.00 -8.30
C ASN A 496 32.09 -68.36 -7.60
N ALA A 497 31.22 -68.67 -6.63
CA ALA A 497 31.07 -70.02 -6.12
C ALA A 497 30.55 -70.89 -7.27
N VAL A 498 31.44 -71.73 -7.77
CA VAL A 498 31.17 -72.79 -8.74
C VAL A 498 30.20 -73.78 -8.10
N ASP A 499 28.90 -73.47 -8.05
CA ASP A 499 27.87 -74.48 -7.80
C ASP A 499 27.96 -75.43 -8.98
N ASN A 500 28.56 -76.60 -8.76
CA ASN A 500 28.84 -77.61 -9.77
C ASN A 500 27.54 -78.33 -10.20
N ALA A 501 26.50 -77.54 -10.45
CA ALA A 501 25.14 -77.92 -10.73
C ALA A 501 24.89 -77.79 -12.23
N PHE A 502 24.16 -78.77 -12.75
CA PHE A 502 23.64 -78.72 -14.11
C PHE A 502 22.17 -78.34 -14.04
N TYR A 503 21.70 -77.61 -15.03
CA TYR A 503 20.29 -77.28 -15.19
C TYR A 503 19.85 -77.73 -16.58
N ASP A 504 18.62 -78.21 -16.72
CA ASP A 504 18.05 -78.40 -18.05
C ASP A 504 17.68 -77.05 -18.69
N LEU A 505 17.22 -77.08 -19.94
CA LEU A 505 16.82 -75.87 -20.67
C LEU A 505 15.55 -75.20 -20.12
N GLN A 506 14.86 -75.85 -19.18
CA GLN A 506 13.73 -75.30 -18.44
C GLN A 506 14.16 -74.73 -17.07
N GLY A 507 15.46 -74.71 -16.77
CA GLY A 507 16.00 -74.13 -15.53
C GLY A 507 15.87 -75.05 -14.31
N ARG A 508 15.54 -76.33 -14.48
CA ARG A 508 15.44 -77.28 -13.35
C ARG A 508 16.82 -77.85 -13.03
N LYS A 509 17.20 -77.85 -11.75
CA LYS A 509 18.48 -78.42 -11.28
C LYS A 509 18.50 -79.94 -11.49
N ILE A 510 19.53 -80.43 -12.17
CA ILE A 510 19.80 -81.83 -12.46
C ILE A 510 20.99 -82.29 -11.64
N ALA A 511 20.81 -83.37 -10.87
CA ALA A 511 21.90 -83.97 -10.12
C ALA A 511 22.91 -84.63 -11.06
N ASN A 512 24.21 -84.53 -10.76
CA ASN A 512 25.28 -85.10 -11.61
C ASN A 512 25.11 -86.60 -11.87
N SER A 513 24.57 -87.36 -10.90
CA SER A 513 24.28 -88.79 -11.03
C SER A 513 23.12 -89.12 -11.99
N LYS A 514 22.36 -88.12 -12.44
CA LYS A 514 21.22 -88.26 -13.34
C LYS A 514 21.45 -87.61 -14.71
N LEU A 515 22.68 -87.19 -15.02
CA LEU A 515 23.03 -86.63 -16.31
C LEU A 515 22.98 -87.73 -17.39
N SER A 516 22.05 -87.61 -18.32
CA SER A 516 22.03 -88.36 -19.57
C SER A 516 22.52 -87.48 -20.72
N LYS A 517 22.90 -88.11 -21.83
CA LYS A 517 23.31 -87.42 -23.07
C LYS A 517 22.31 -86.31 -23.44
N GLY A 518 22.78 -85.07 -23.57
CA GLY A 518 21.91 -83.91 -23.77
C GLY A 518 22.59 -82.55 -23.58
N ILE A 519 21.82 -81.48 -23.75
CA ILE A 519 22.27 -80.09 -23.55
C ILE A 519 21.79 -79.60 -22.19
N TYR A 520 22.72 -79.03 -21.42
CA TYR A 520 22.46 -78.49 -20.08
C TYR A 520 23.06 -77.09 -19.95
N ILE A 521 22.63 -76.34 -18.94
CA ILE A 521 23.30 -75.13 -18.48
C ILE A 521 24.18 -75.49 -17.29
N HIS A 522 25.46 -75.16 -17.38
CA HIS A 522 26.43 -75.35 -16.31
C HIS A 522 27.28 -74.09 -16.19
N ASN A 523 27.34 -73.48 -15.00
CA ASN A 523 27.99 -72.19 -14.76
C ASN A 523 27.59 -71.12 -15.79
N GLY A 524 26.29 -71.03 -16.10
CA GLY A 524 25.74 -70.07 -17.07
C GLY A 524 26.04 -70.36 -18.54
N LYS A 525 26.76 -71.44 -18.87
CA LYS A 525 27.08 -71.83 -20.25
C LYS A 525 26.28 -73.06 -20.69
N LYS A 526 25.87 -73.08 -21.96
CA LYS A 526 25.35 -74.29 -22.59
C LYS A 526 26.48 -75.31 -22.75
N VAL A 527 26.30 -76.51 -22.22
CA VAL A 527 27.25 -77.62 -22.29
C VAL A 527 26.55 -78.87 -22.84
N VAL A 528 27.29 -79.69 -23.58
CA VAL A 528 26.79 -80.96 -24.13
C VAL A 528 27.42 -82.12 -23.35
N ILE A 529 26.59 -82.92 -22.69
CA ILE A 529 26.99 -84.20 -22.11
C ILE A 529 26.85 -85.26 -23.21
N LYS A 530 27.94 -85.97 -23.51
CA LYS A 530 28.04 -86.91 -24.65
C LYS A 530 27.71 -88.35 -24.29
#